data_AF-A0A2H1W8F4-F1
#
_entry.id   AF-A0A2H1W8F4-F1
#
_cell.length_a   1.000
_cell.length_b   1.000
_cell.length_c   1.000
_cell.angle_alpha   90.00
_cell.angle_beta   90.00
_cell.angle_gamma   90.00
#
_symmetry.space_group_name_H-M   'P 1'
#
loop_
_entity.id
_entity.type
_entity.pdbx_description
1 polymer ?
#
loop_
_entity_poly.entity_id
_entity_poly.type
_entity_poly.pdbx_seq_one_letter_code
_entity_poly.pdbx_strand_id
1 'polypeptide(L)'
;MSYGKATCPSSLFHTWETLLQEVEADVIGFNNAAQSLERLVSTPLIERTFHMKVQARKLFAHREGCEVILGKADDQLNKSRQDYRGAFLNYCNNPTPATLATYYDSHNTYVQQLTATNAMLDQYHKHTLPTILQELEEILTDVTSAVSEAICQEGEIITDKSNNQLRRYESLCAQARAVSSTADLAHLARTLLTATPPMRPPKRAFLPPYPPDADDPPLDVPA
;
A
#
# COMPACT_ATOMS: atom_id res chain seq x y z
N MET A 1 -19.59 -3.22 47.36
CA MET A 1 -20.79 -3.92 46.88
C MET A 1 -20.35 -5.19 46.18
N SER A 2 -20.43 -6.31 46.91
CA SER A 2 -20.00 -7.62 46.49
C SER A 2 -21.15 -8.28 45.72
N TYR A 3 -21.19 -8.12 44.40
CA TYR A 3 -22.08 -8.93 43.58
C TYR A 3 -21.50 -10.35 43.52
N GLY A 4 -22.22 -11.29 44.13
CA GLY A 4 -21.85 -12.70 44.15
C GLY A 4 -21.69 -13.22 42.72
N LYS A 5 -20.44 -13.53 42.36
CA LYS A 5 -20.09 -14.28 41.16
C LYS A 5 -20.63 -15.71 41.33
N ALA A 6 -21.85 -15.94 40.87
CA ALA A 6 -22.17 -17.25 40.32
C ALA A 6 -21.43 -17.35 38.98
N THR A 7 -20.13 -17.66 39.01
CA THR A 7 -19.33 -17.98 37.81
C THR A 7 -19.78 -19.32 37.29
N CYS A 8 -20.90 -19.35 36.57
CA CYS A 8 -21.18 -20.42 35.64
C CYS A 8 -20.64 -19.97 34.28
N PRO A 9 -19.52 -20.55 33.78
CA PRO A 9 -19.03 -20.23 32.46
C PRO A 9 -20.09 -20.65 31.43
N SER A 10 -20.74 -19.66 30.82
CA SER A 10 -21.63 -19.88 29.69
C SER A 10 -20.79 -19.95 28.42
N SER A 11 -21.05 -20.95 27.57
CA SER A 11 -20.42 -21.06 26.26
C SER A 11 -20.67 -19.81 25.40
N LEU A 12 -21.82 -19.14 25.58
CA LEU A 12 -22.11 -17.87 24.92
C LEU A 12 -21.19 -16.74 25.41
N PHE A 13 -20.98 -16.63 26.72
CA PHE A 13 -20.10 -15.60 27.29
C PHE A 13 -18.65 -15.79 26.84
N HIS A 14 -18.17 -17.03 26.81
CA HIS A 14 -16.83 -17.34 26.29
C HIS A 14 -16.69 -17.01 24.79
N THR A 15 -17.71 -17.30 23.99
CA THR A 15 -17.73 -16.93 22.56
C THR A 15 -17.71 -15.42 22.38
N TRP A 16 -18.42 -14.67 23.22
CA TRP A 16 -18.40 -13.20 23.22
C TRP A 16 -17.02 -12.65 23.58
N GLU A 17 -16.36 -13.18 24.62
CA GLU A 17 -14.99 -12.79 24.95
C GLU A 17 -14.02 -13.09 23.79
N THR A 18 -14.19 -14.22 23.12
CA THR A 18 -13.38 -14.59 21.94
C THR A 18 -13.60 -13.58 20.80
N LEU A 19 -14.84 -13.17 20.51
CA LEU A 19 -15.11 -12.12 19.53
C LEU A 19 -14.36 -10.82 19.85
N LEU A 20 -14.37 -10.37 21.11
CA LEU A 20 -13.65 -9.15 21.50
C LEU A 20 -12.14 -9.29 21.29
N GLN A 21 -11.58 -10.46 21.59
CA GLN A 21 -10.16 -10.76 21.35
C GLN A 21 -9.83 -10.75 19.86
N GLU A 22 -10.72 -11.26 19.00
CA GLU A 22 -10.52 -11.24 17.55
C GLU A 22 -10.52 -9.83 16.96
N VAL A 23 -11.39 -8.95 17.49
CA VAL A 23 -11.41 -7.53 17.11
C VAL A 23 -10.11 -6.82 17.54
N GLU A 24 -9.60 -7.12 18.73
CA GLU A 24 -8.29 -6.59 19.17
C GLU A 24 -7.14 -7.11 18.29
N ALA A 25 -7.17 -8.40 17.94
CA ALA A 25 -6.19 -9.02 17.05
C ALA A 25 -6.26 -8.47 15.62
N ASP A 26 -7.40 -7.95 15.17
CA ASP A 26 -7.54 -7.23 13.91
C ASP A 26 -6.78 -5.91 13.93
N VAL A 27 -6.93 -5.12 14.99
CA VAL A 27 -6.21 -3.84 15.17
C VAL A 27 -4.71 -4.07 15.10
N ILE A 28 -4.21 -5.09 15.81
CA ILE A 28 -2.80 -5.48 15.77
C ILE A 28 -2.38 -5.90 14.35
N GLY A 29 -3.21 -6.70 13.67
CA GLY A 29 -2.96 -7.12 12.29
C GLY A 29 -2.87 -5.96 11.30
N PHE A 30 -3.75 -4.96 11.41
CA PHE A 30 -3.69 -3.75 10.59
C PHE A 30 -2.43 -2.94 10.86
N ASN A 31 -2.06 -2.77 12.14
CA ASN A 31 -0.84 -2.04 12.50
C ASN A 31 0.42 -2.75 11.97
N ASN A 32 0.50 -4.08 12.08
CA ASN A 32 1.62 -4.86 11.57
C ASN A 32 1.73 -4.78 10.03
N ALA A 33 0.59 -4.82 9.33
CA ALA A 33 0.55 -4.64 7.88
C ALA A 33 1.03 -3.24 7.49
N ALA A 34 0.56 -2.19 8.17
CA ALA A 34 0.98 -0.81 7.93
C ALA A 34 2.50 -0.63 8.12
N GLN A 35 3.07 -1.15 9.21
CA GLN A 35 4.52 -1.12 9.45
C GLN A 35 5.31 -1.91 8.40
N SER A 36 4.75 -3.03 7.93
CA SER A 36 5.37 -3.84 6.87
C SER A 36 5.36 -3.09 5.54
N LEU A 37 4.25 -2.46 5.18
CA LEU A 37 4.15 -1.61 3.98
C LEU A 37 5.12 -0.44 4.03
N GLU A 38 5.25 0.23 5.18
CA GLU A 38 6.23 1.31 5.34
C GLU A 38 7.65 0.81 5.09
N ARG A 39 8.07 -0.25 5.80
CA ARG A 39 9.45 -0.74 5.80
C ARG A 39 9.84 -1.48 4.52
N LEU A 40 8.92 -2.25 3.95
CA LEU A 40 9.23 -3.16 2.83
C LEU A 40 8.84 -2.57 1.48
N VAL A 41 7.85 -1.67 1.43
CA VAL A 41 7.34 -1.14 0.17
C VAL A 41 7.69 0.35 0.03
N SER A 42 7.22 1.19 0.95
CA SER A 42 7.34 2.65 0.84
C SER A 42 8.78 3.14 0.86
N THR A 43 9.53 2.81 1.92
CA THR A 43 10.93 3.26 2.06
C THR A 43 11.82 2.77 0.91
N PRO A 44 11.83 1.47 0.56
CA PRO A 44 12.68 0.98 -0.52
C PRO A 44 12.30 1.56 -1.89
N LEU A 45 11.00 1.75 -2.16
CA LEU A 45 10.54 2.34 -3.42
C LEU A 45 11.01 3.79 -3.54
N ILE A 46 10.92 4.58 -2.48
CA ILE A 46 11.41 5.97 -2.45
C ILE A 46 12.92 6.00 -2.68
N GLU A 47 13.68 5.18 -1.95
CA GLU A 47 15.14 5.14 -2.06
C GLU A 47 15.60 4.76 -3.48
N ARG A 48 14.99 3.71 -4.07
CA ARG A 48 15.33 3.23 -5.41
C ARG A 48 14.99 4.26 -6.49
N THR A 49 13.80 4.85 -6.42
CA THR A 49 13.33 5.80 -7.45
C THR A 49 13.94 7.19 -7.34
N PHE A 50 14.45 7.57 -6.17
CA PHE A 50 15.06 8.89 -5.96
C PHE A 50 16.27 9.12 -6.88
N HIS A 51 17.20 8.17 -6.93
CA HIS A 51 18.41 8.30 -7.75
C HIS A 51 18.09 8.34 -9.25
N MET A 52 17.10 7.55 -9.69
CA MET A 52 16.60 7.52 -11.06
C MET A 52 16.04 8.87 -11.49
N LYS A 53 15.24 9.51 -10.62
CA LYS A 53 14.73 10.86 -10.86
C LYS A 53 15.86 11.88 -11.04
N VAL A 54 16.91 11.78 -10.23
CA VAL A 54 18.08 12.65 -10.35
C VAL A 54 18.83 12.39 -11.65
N GLN A 55 19.00 11.13 -12.05
CA GLN A 55 19.65 10.75 -13.30
C GLN A 55 18.88 11.26 -14.52
N ALA A 56 17.57 11.05 -14.57
CA ALA A 56 16.71 11.55 -15.66
C ALA A 56 16.82 13.08 -15.81
N ARG A 57 16.82 13.82 -14.70
CA ARG A 57 17.02 15.28 -14.73
C ARG A 57 18.35 15.70 -15.34
N LYS A 58 19.43 14.97 -15.03
CA LYS A 58 20.75 15.23 -15.62
C LYS A 58 20.75 14.98 -17.12
N LEU A 59 20.09 13.92 -17.58
CA LEU A 59 19.96 13.62 -19.01
C LEU A 59 19.18 14.70 -19.77
N PHE A 60 18.07 15.17 -19.22
CA PHE A 60 17.31 16.27 -19.82
C PHE A 60 18.13 17.57 -19.87
N ALA A 61 18.83 17.93 -18.79
CA ALA A 61 19.72 19.09 -18.77
C ALA A 61 20.88 18.96 -19.77
N HIS A 62 21.43 17.75 -19.93
CA HIS A 62 22.47 17.49 -20.90
C HIS A 62 21.95 17.66 -22.34
N ARG A 63 20.79 17.09 -22.65
CA ARG A 63 20.11 17.24 -23.94
C ARG A 63 19.86 18.70 -24.29
N GLU A 64 19.27 19.45 -23.36
CA GLU A 64 19.02 20.88 -23.51
C GLU A 64 20.33 21.66 -23.76
N GLY A 65 21.39 21.34 -23.01
CA GLY A 65 22.72 21.92 -23.21
C GLY A 65 23.28 21.67 -24.61
N CYS A 66 23.13 20.45 -25.14
CA CYS A 66 23.51 20.13 -26.52
C CYS A 66 22.68 20.92 -27.54
N GLU A 67 21.37 21.03 -27.36
CA GLU A 67 20.49 21.78 -28.27
C GLU A 67 20.83 23.28 -28.30
N VAL A 68 21.19 23.87 -27.15
CA VAL A 68 21.67 25.26 -27.07
C VAL A 68 22.98 25.45 -27.84
N ILE A 69 23.92 24.49 -27.74
CA ILE A 69 25.19 24.55 -28.48
C ILE A 69 24.95 24.45 -29.99
N LEU A 70 24.07 23.54 -30.43
CA LEU A 70 23.70 23.40 -31.83
C LEU A 70 23.01 24.64 -32.38
N GLY A 71 22.10 25.24 -31.60
CA GLY A 71 21.44 26.50 -31.97
C GLY A 71 22.45 27.64 -32.21
N LYS A 72 23.44 27.79 -31.31
CA LYS A 72 24.51 28.77 -31.50
C LYS A 72 25.38 28.51 -32.74
N ALA A 73 25.64 27.23 -33.04
CA ALA A 73 26.40 26.86 -34.24
C ALA A 73 25.61 27.17 -35.53
N ASP A 74 24.28 27.01 -35.50
CA ASP A 74 23.40 27.37 -36.61
C ASP A 74 23.30 28.89 -36.79
N ASP A 75 23.16 29.66 -35.71
CA ASP A 75 23.19 31.13 -35.75
C ASP A 75 24.49 31.66 -36.38
N GLN A 76 25.63 31.09 -35.98
CA GLN A 76 26.93 31.46 -36.53
C GLN A 76 27.07 31.08 -38.01
N LEU A 77 26.52 29.93 -38.42
CA LEU A 77 26.46 29.52 -39.83
C LEU A 77 25.62 30.52 -40.64
N ASN A 78 24.43 30.86 -40.16
CA ASN A 78 23.54 31.83 -40.80
C ASN A 78 24.20 33.20 -40.96
N LYS A 79 24.91 33.67 -39.93
CA LYS A 79 25.69 34.90 -40.00
C LYS A 79 26.79 34.84 -41.06
N SER A 80 27.64 33.80 -41.04
CA SER A 80 28.73 33.65 -42.02
C SER A 80 28.22 33.57 -43.47
N ARG A 81 27.04 32.97 -43.67
CA ARG A 81 26.35 32.93 -44.98
C ARG A 81 25.91 34.32 -45.44
N GLN A 82 25.38 35.14 -44.53
CA GLN A 82 24.98 36.52 -44.84
C GLN A 82 26.20 37.38 -45.18
N ASP A 83 27.28 37.26 -44.42
CA ASP A 83 28.54 37.97 -44.66
C ASP A 83 29.13 37.59 -46.03
N TYR A 84 29.16 36.30 -46.36
CA TYR A 84 29.58 35.79 -47.67
C TYR A 84 28.74 36.36 -48.82
N ARG A 85 27.40 36.34 -48.68
CA ARG A 85 26.50 36.93 -49.69
C ARG A 85 26.72 38.42 -49.84
N GLY A 86 26.92 39.14 -48.74
CA GLY A 86 27.20 40.58 -48.74
C GLY A 86 28.52 40.90 -49.46
N ALA A 87 29.58 40.15 -49.18
CA ALA A 87 30.89 40.32 -49.82
C ALA A 87 30.82 40.03 -51.34
N PHE A 88 30.08 39.00 -51.74
CA PHE A 88 29.84 38.69 -53.16
C PHE A 88 29.15 39.85 -53.89
N LEU A 89 28.04 40.37 -53.35
CA LEU A 89 27.32 41.49 -53.96
C LEU A 89 28.18 42.75 -54.04
N ASN A 90 28.98 43.02 -53.00
CA ASN A 90 29.91 44.15 -52.99
C ASN A 90 30.98 44.03 -54.08
N TYR A 91 31.56 42.83 -54.26
CA TYR A 91 32.52 42.57 -55.33
C TYR A 91 31.89 42.76 -56.73
N CYS A 92 30.67 42.28 -56.95
CA CYS A 92 29.94 42.47 -58.21
C CYS A 92 29.69 43.94 -58.55
N ASN A 93 29.39 44.77 -57.54
CA ASN A 93 29.12 46.19 -57.72
C ASN A 93 30.39 47.04 -57.83
N ASN A 94 31.50 46.61 -57.20
CA ASN A 94 32.77 47.33 -57.19
C ASN A 94 33.97 46.35 -57.28
N PRO A 95 34.32 45.89 -58.50
CA PRO A 95 35.36 44.88 -58.68
C PRO A 95 36.75 45.47 -58.44
N THR A 96 37.36 45.11 -57.31
CA THR A 96 38.72 45.52 -56.95
C THR A 96 39.47 44.35 -56.31
N PRO A 97 40.81 44.34 -56.29
CA PRO A 97 41.57 43.30 -55.59
C PRO A 97 41.20 43.18 -54.11
N ALA A 98 40.87 44.29 -53.44
CA ALA A 98 40.46 44.29 -52.04
C ALA A 98 39.09 43.63 -51.84
N THR A 99 38.09 43.97 -52.66
CA THR A 99 36.74 43.37 -52.56
C THR A 99 36.75 41.89 -52.94
N LEU A 100 37.64 41.47 -53.85
CA LEU A 100 37.86 40.06 -54.17
C LEU A 100 38.46 39.28 -53.00
N ALA A 101 39.44 39.84 -52.29
CA ALA A 101 40.04 39.21 -51.11
C ALA A 101 38.99 38.98 -50.00
N THR A 102 38.20 40.01 -49.66
CA THR A 102 37.10 39.88 -48.69
C THR A 102 36.06 38.82 -49.10
N TYR A 103 35.75 38.72 -50.39
CA TYR A 103 34.87 37.67 -50.90
C TYR A 103 35.44 36.26 -50.66
N TYR A 104 36.72 36.02 -50.96
CA TYR A 104 37.34 34.72 -50.70
C TYR A 104 37.46 34.41 -49.20
N ASP A 105 37.78 35.40 -48.37
CA ASP A 105 37.88 35.20 -46.92
C ASP A 105 36.53 34.84 -46.29
N SER A 106 35.46 35.55 -46.68
CA SER A 106 34.10 35.26 -46.23
C SER A 106 33.57 33.92 -46.75
N HIS A 107 33.91 33.55 -48.00
CA HIS A 107 33.64 32.23 -48.55
C HIS A 107 34.28 31.12 -47.69
N ASN A 108 35.58 31.24 -47.42
CA ASN A 108 36.32 30.23 -46.66
C ASN A 108 35.77 30.11 -45.24
N THR A 109 35.43 31.23 -44.60
CA THR A 109 34.80 31.25 -43.28
C THR A 109 33.45 30.54 -43.30
N TYR A 110 32.59 30.81 -44.30
CA TYR A 110 31.30 30.15 -44.46
C TYR A 110 31.45 28.64 -44.67
N VAL A 111 32.35 28.21 -45.55
CA VAL A 111 32.59 26.78 -45.81
C VAL A 111 33.10 26.05 -44.57
N GLN A 112 34.00 26.67 -43.81
CA GLN A 112 34.48 26.11 -42.54
C GLN A 112 33.35 25.97 -41.54
N GLN A 113 32.54 27.02 -41.35
CA GLN A 113 31.41 26.99 -40.43
C GLN A 113 30.35 25.96 -40.85
N LEU A 114 30.06 25.85 -42.14
CA LEU A 114 29.13 24.86 -42.69
C LEU A 114 29.61 23.44 -42.39
N THR A 115 30.90 23.18 -42.62
CA THR A 115 31.51 21.88 -42.36
C THR A 115 31.46 21.54 -40.86
N ALA A 116 31.80 22.49 -40.00
CA ALA A 116 31.76 22.32 -38.55
C ALA A 116 30.33 22.07 -38.03
N THR A 117 29.36 22.89 -38.43
CA THR A 117 27.96 22.74 -38.01
C THR A 117 27.38 21.41 -38.48
N ASN A 118 27.64 20.99 -39.73
CA ASN A 118 27.20 19.69 -40.23
C ASN A 118 27.82 18.53 -39.44
N ALA A 119 29.12 18.60 -39.10
CA ALA A 119 29.77 17.57 -38.29
C ALA A 119 29.18 17.50 -36.87
N MET A 120 28.84 18.64 -36.26
CA MET A 120 28.19 18.69 -34.96
C MET A 120 26.79 18.07 -35.00
N LEU A 121 25.99 18.39 -36.02
CA LEU A 121 24.66 17.80 -36.22
C LEU A 121 24.75 16.29 -36.40
N ASP A 122 25.68 15.83 -37.24
CA ASP A 122 25.91 14.40 -37.47
C ASP A 122 26.30 13.68 -36.17
N GLN A 123 27.22 14.24 -35.39
CA GLN A 123 27.63 13.67 -34.12
C GLN A 123 26.45 13.58 -33.14
N TYR A 124 25.67 14.67 -33.02
CA TYR A 124 24.54 14.71 -32.11
C TYR A 124 23.46 13.70 -32.48
N HIS A 125 23.02 13.69 -33.74
CA HIS A 125 21.89 12.86 -34.16
C HIS A 125 22.25 11.38 -34.31
N LYS A 126 23.49 11.06 -34.69
CA LYS A 126 23.90 9.65 -34.87
C LYS A 126 24.40 8.98 -33.59
N HIS A 127 24.86 9.76 -32.61
CA HIS A 127 25.50 9.20 -31.41
C HIS A 127 24.93 9.76 -30.12
N THR A 128 25.04 11.08 -29.89
CA THR A 128 24.71 11.67 -28.59
C THR A 128 23.24 11.49 -28.21
N LEU A 129 22.31 11.84 -29.10
CA LEU A 129 20.89 11.73 -28.85
C LEU A 129 20.44 10.27 -28.67
N PRO A 130 20.85 9.31 -29.52
CA PRO A 130 20.59 7.89 -29.28
C PRO A 130 21.07 7.40 -27.91
N THR A 131 22.27 7.77 -27.46
CA THR A 131 22.77 7.38 -26.13
C THR A 131 21.91 7.96 -25.01
N ILE A 132 21.54 9.25 -25.09
CA ILE A 132 20.63 9.87 -24.11
C ILE A 132 19.29 9.13 -24.06
N LEU A 133 18.73 8.76 -25.21
CA LEU A 133 17.45 8.05 -25.29
C LEU A 133 17.55 6.63 -24.72
N GLN A 134 18.65 5.92 -24.98
CA GLN A 134 18.91 4.61 -24.42
C GLN A 134 19.01 4.66 -22.88
N GLU A 135 19.76 5.61 -22.33
CA GLU A 135 19.85 5.77 -20.87
C GLU A 135 18.48 6.14 -20.25
N LEU A 136 17.65 6.92 -20.95
CA LEU A 136 16.28 7.20 -20.52
C LEU A 136 15.38 5.96 -20.54
N GLU A 137 15.52 5.10 -21.56
CA GLU A 137 14.80 3.82 -21.65
C GLU A 137 15.18 2.87 -20.51
N GLU A 138 16.47 2.79 -20.18
CA GLU A 138 16.97 1.99 -19.06
C GLU A 138 16.37 2.49 -17.73
N ILE A 139 16.41 3.81 -17.49
CA ILE A 139 15.79 4.42 -16.29
C ILE A 139 14.30 4.11 -16.23
N LEU A 140 13.57 4.24 -17.34
CA LEU A 140 12.13 3.98 -17.38
C LEU A 140 11.83 2.52 -17.06
N THR A 141 12.58 1.59 -17.65
CA THR A 141 12.45 0.15 -17.43
C THR A 141 12.65 -0.20 -15.96
N ASP A 142 13.70 0.34 -15.36
CA ASP A 142 14.02 0.07 -13.96
C ASP A 142 12.97 0.69 -12.99
N VAL A 143 12.44 1.88 -13.30
CA VAL A 143 11.34 2.48 -12.54
C VAL A 143 10.08 1.62 -12.63
N THR A 144 9.73 1.15 -13.84
CA THR A 144 8.58 0.28 -14.06
C THR A 144 8.72 -1.03 -13.28
N SER A 145 9.89 -1.67 -13.31
CA SER A 145 10.18 -2.87 -12.51
C SER A 145 10.03 -2.60 -11.01
N ALA A 146 10.64 -1.52 -10.49
CA ALA A 146 10.57 -1.19 -9.07
C ALA A 146 9.13 -0.95 -8.59
N VAL A 147 8.32 -0.24 -9.37
CA VAL A 147 6.90 0.01 -9.05
C VAL A 147 6.09 -1.28 -9.13
N SER A 148 6.32 -2.12 -10.13
CA SER A 148 5.63 -3.40 -10.26
C SER A 148 5.92 -4.32 -9.08
N GLU A 149 7.18 -4.45 -8.67
CA GLU A 149 7.60 -5.24 -7.51
C GLU A 149 6.95 -4.72 -6.22
N ALA A 150 6.92 -3.41 -6.02
CA ALA A 150 6.28 -2.78 -4.87
C ALA A 150 4.78 -3.10 -4.79
N ILE A 151 4.06 -3.05 -5.92
CA ILE A 151 2.63 -3.40 -6.00
C ILE A 151 2.41 -4.88 -5.67
N CYS A 152 3.25 -5.77 -6.21
CA CYS A 152 3.17 -7.20 -5.89
C CYS A 152 3.38 -7.45 -4.39
N GLN A 153 4.40 -6.82 -3.80
CA GLN A 153 4.73 -6.97 -2.39
C GLN A 153 3.65 -6.43 -1.45
N GLU A 154 3.02 -5.29 -1.80
CA GLU A 154 1.84 -4.80 -1.09
C GLU A 154 0.70 -5.84 -1.15
N GLY A 155 0.45 -6.39 -2.34
CA GLY A 155 -0.57 -7.43 -2.54
C GLY A 155 -0.34 -8.65 -1.66
N GLU A 156 0.90 -9.13 -1.53
CA GLU A 156 1.27 -10.25 -0.67
C GLU A 156 1.02 -9.93 0.81
N ILE A 157 1.47 -8.76 1.30
CA ILE A 157 1.29 -8.34 2.69
C ILE A 157 -0.19 -8.27 3.07
N ILE A 158 -1.01 -7.66 2.22
CA ILE A 158 -2.46 -7.54 2.47
C ILE A 158 -3.16 -8.90 2.38
N THR A 159 -2.75 -9.75 1.43
CA THR A 159 -3.30 -11.09 1.27
C THR A 159 -3.01 -11.95 2.50
N ASP A 160 -1.77 -11.94 3.00
CA ASP A 160 -1.39 -12.69 4.20
C ASP A 160 -2.15 -12.21 5.44
N LYS A 161 -2.27 -10.89 5.64
CA LYS A 161 -3.09 -10.33 6.72
C LYS A 161 -4.54 -10.79 6.61
N SER A 162 -5.11 -10.74 5.41
CA SER A 162 -6.52 -11.07 5.17
C SER A 162 -6.79 -12.57 5.37
N ASN A 163 -5.87 -13.43 4.93
CA ASN A 163 -5.96 -14.89 5.13
C ASN A 163 -5.83 -15.28 6.60
N ASN A 164 -4.99 -14.59 7.37
CA ASN A 164 -4.91 -14.78 8.81
C ASN A 164 -6.22 -14.36 9.48
N GLN A 165 -6.75 -13.19 9.13
CA GLN A 165 -8.04 -12.71 9.65
C GLN A 165 -9.18 -13.68 9.32
N LEU A 166 -9.30 -14.10 8.06
CA LEU A 166 -10.32 -15.06 7.61
C LEU A 166 -10.33 -16.33 8.48
N ARG A 167 -9.18 -16.97 8.65
CA ARG A 167 -9.06 -18.21 9.43
C ARG A 167 -9.51 -18.04 10.89
N ARG A 168 -9.18 -16.91 11.51
CA ARG A 168 -9.61 -16.64 12.89
C ARG A 168 -11.13 -16.48 12.99
N TYR A 169 -11.73 -15.73 12.08
CA TYR A 169 -13.19 -15.55 12.06
C TYR A 169 -13.95 -16.83 11.68
N GLU A 170 -13.41 -17.67 10.80
CA GLU A 170 -13.97 -19.00 10.53
C GLU A 170 -14.03 -19.86 11.79
N SER A 171 -12.96 -19.85 12.59
CA SER A 171 -12.90 -20.53 13.88
C SER A 171 -13.93 -19.96 14.88
N LEU A 172 -14.04 -18.63 14.97
CA LEU A 172 -15.04 -17.97 15.80
C LEU A 172 -16.48 -18.33 15.38
N CYS A 173 -16.76 -18.35 14.08
CA CYS A 173 -18.06 -18.78 13.56
C CYS A 173 -18.36 -20.24 13.93
N ALA A 174 -17.37 -21.13 13.86
CA ALA A 174 -17.54 -22.51 14.30
C ALA A 174 -17.84 -22.60 15.81
N GLN A 175 -17.12 -21.84 16.64
CA GLN A 175 -17.36 -21.76 18.08
C GLN A 175 -18.77 -21.24 18.39
N ALA A 176 -19.20 -20.18 17.71
CA ALA A 176 -20.54 -19.60 17.89
C ALA A 176 -21.66 -20.60 17.54
N ARG A 177 -21.48 -21.41 16.48
CA ARG A 177 -22.43 -22.47 16.13
C ARG A 177 -22.47 -23.61 17.14
N ALA A 178 -21.40 -23.80 17.92
CA ALA A 178 -21.30 -24.84 18.94
C ALA A 178 -21.89 -24.42 20.31
N VAL A 179 -22.28 -23.14 20.48
CA VAL A 179 -22.94 -22.65 21.69
C VAL A 179 -24.23 -23.43 21.95
N SER A 180 -24.39 -23.92 23.19
CA SER A 180 -25.52 -24.78 23.55
C SER A 180 -26.11 -24.38 24.90
N SER A 181 -27.34 -23.87 24.86
CA SER A 181 -28.11 -23.53 26.07
C SER A 181 -28.36 -24.75 26.95
N THR A 182 -28.57 -25.93 26.36
CA THR A 182 -28.75 -27.18 27.12
C THR A 182 -27.47 -27.59 27.84
N ALA A 183 -26.31 -27.47 27.20
CA ALA A 183 -25.03 -27.77 27.83
C ALA A 183 -24.71 -26.80 28.97
N ASP A 184 -24.97 -25.50 28.76
CA ASP A 184 -24.80 -24.44 29.75
C ASP A 184 -25.71 -24.67 30.97
N LEU A 185 -27.00 -24.96 30.76
CA LEU A 185 -27.95 -25.27 31.85
C LEU A 185 -27.56 -26.53 32.61
N ALA A 186 -27.07 -27.56 31.92
CA ALA A 186 -26.61 -28.78 32.57
C ALA A 186 -25.36 -28.52 33.43
N HIS A 187 -24.44 -27.66 32.97
CA HIS A 187 -23.28 -27.25 33.76
C HIS A 187 -23.71 -26.44 34.99
N LEU A 188 -24.58 -25.44 34.82
CA LEU A 188 -25.16 -24.66 35.90
C LEU A 188 -25.84 -25.54 36.95
N ALA A 189 -26.70 -26.48 36.53
CA ALA A 189 -27.39 -27.39 37.43
C ALA A 189 -26.41 -28.26 38.23
N ARG A 190 -25.36 -28.79 37.59
CA ARG A 190 -24.30 -29.53 38.30
C ARG A 190 -23.61 -28.66 39.35
N THR A 191 -23.19 -27.46 38.99
CA THR A 191 -22.50 -26.51 39.88
C THR A 191 -23.37 -26.15 41.09
N LEU A 192 -24.66 -25.87 40.87
CA LEU A 192 -25.61 -25.57 41.95
C LEU A 192 -25.87 -26.79 42.85
N LEU A 193 -26.10 -27.96 42.27
CA LEU A 193 -26.39 -29.19 43.03
C LEU A 193 -25.18 -29.71 43.81
N THR A 194 -23.95 -29.44 43.36
CA THR A 194 -22.74 -29.71 44.14
C THR A 194 -22.52 -28.70 45.27
N ALA A 195 -22.92 -27.44 45.10
CA ALA A 195 -22.75 -26.39 46.10
C ALA A 195 -23.80 -26.49 47.22
N THR A 196 -25.04 -26.85 46.88
CA THR A 196 -26.13 -27.08 47.83
C THR A 196 -26.88 -28.35 47.43
N PRO A 197 -26.54 -29.52 48.02
CA PRO A 197 -27.27 -30.74 47.73
C PRO A 197 -28.75 -30.53 48.10
N PRO A 198 -29.69 -30.91 47.21
CA PRO A 198 -31.09 -30.66 47.44
C PRO A 198 -31.55 -31.45 48.67
N MET A 199 -31.93 -30.74 49.73
CA MET A 199 -32.66 -31.33 50.84
C MET A 199 -34.02 -31.77 50.30
N ARG A 200 -34.17 -33.06 49.97
CA ARG A 200 -35.48 -33.61 49.67
C ARG A 200 -36.31 -33.50 50.95
N PRO A 201 -37.40 -32.72 50.98
CA PRO A 201 -38.27 -32.72 52.15
C PRO A 201 -38.75 -34.16 52.37
N PRO A 202 -38.76 -34.64 53.63
CA PRO A 202 -39.23 -35.99 53.92
C PRO A 202 -40.65 -36.12 53.40
N LYS A 203 -40.95 -37.26 52.75
CA LYS A 203 -42.31 -37.56 52.32
C LYS A 203 -43.19 -37.58 53.57
N ARG A 204 -44.25 -36.78 53.59
CA ARG A 204 -45.22 -36.80 54.69
C ARG A 204 -45.92 -38.17 54.67
N ALA A 205 -45.85 -38.88 55.79
CA ALA A 205 -46.66 -40.07 55.97
C ALA A 205 -48.14 -39.66 56.05
N PHE A 206 -49.03 -40.51 55.55
CA PHE A 206 -50.45 -40.36 55.80
C PHE A 206 -50.69 -40.50 57.31
N LEU A 207 -51.31 -39.50 57.91
CA LEU A 207 -51.78 -39.53 59.29
C LEU A 207 -53.30 -39.68 59.23
N PRO A 208 -53.87 -40.85 59.57
CA PRO A 208 -55.32 -40.94 59.72
C PRO A 208 -55.79 -39.98 60.81
N PRO A 209 -57.04 -39.49 60.76
CA PRO A 209 -57.60 -38.67 61.84
C PRO A 209 -57.40 -39.38 63.17
N TYR A 210 -56.90 -38.67 64.19
CA TYR A 210 -56.81 -39.22 65.53
C TYR A 210 -58.23 -39.57 66.02
N PRO A 211 -58.41 -40.65 66.79
CA PRO A 211 -59.66 -40.86 67.50
C PRO A 211 -59.94 -39.63 68.39
N PRO A 212 -61.19 -39.16 68.48
CA PRO A 212 -61.53 -37.96 69.24
C PRO A 212 -61.08 -38.10 70.69
N ASP A 213 -60.43 -37.07 71.22
CA ASP A 213 -60.03 -37.02 72.62
C ASP A 213 -61.27 -36.83 73.52
N ALA A 214 -61.19 -37.21 74.80
CA ALA A 214 -62.33 -37.13 75.71
C ALA A 214 -62.87 -35.70 75.93
N ASP A 215 -62.07 -34.68 75.59
CA ASP A 215 -62.44 -33.26 75.62
C ASP A 215 -62.79 -32.70 74.23
N ASP A 216 -62.76 -33.51 73.16
CA ASP A 216 -63.26 -33.08 71.86
C ASP A 216 -64.79 -32.95 71.91
N PRO A 217 -65.36 -31.84 71.39
CA PRO A 217 -66.81 -31.67 71.36
C PRO A 217 -67.45 -32.83 70.59
N PRO A 218 -68.57 -33.41 71.07
CA PRO A 218 -69.19 -34.54 70.41
C PRO A 218 -69.46 -34.17 68.95
N LEU A 219 -68.92 -34.99 68.04
CA LEU A 219 -69.26 -34.91 66.64
C LEU A 219 -70.74 -35.28 66.52
N ASP A 220 -71.58 -34.27 66.33
CA ASP A 220 -72.98 -34.47 65.94
C ASP A 220 -72.97 -35.09 64.54
N VAL A 221 -73.09 -36.41 64.49
CA VAL A 221 -73.33 -37.14 63.25
C VAL A 221 -74.84 -37.41 63.17
N PRO A 222 -75.61 -36.66 62.37
CA PRO A 222 -77.00 -37.01 62.11
C PRO A 222 -77.04 -38.36 61.38
N ALA A 223 -77.90 -39.26 61.86
CA ALA A 223 -78.20 -40.56 61.25
C ALA A 223 -78.94 -40.44 59.91
#